data_AF-A0A6P0X3J9-F1
#
_entry.id   AF-A0A6P0X3J9-F1
#
_cell.length_a   1.000
_cell.length_b   1.000
_cell.length_c   1.000
_cell.angle_alpha   90.00
_cell.angle_beta   90.00
_cell.angle_gamma   90.00
#
_symmetry.space_group_name_H-M   'P 1'
#
loop_
_entity.id
_entity.type
_entity.pdbx_description
1 polymer ?
#
loop_
_entity_poly.entity_id
_entity_poly.type
_entity_poly.pdbx_seq_one_letter_code
_entity_poly.pdbx_strand_id
1 'polypeptide(L)'
;CLTANPVEIDQIDPKAGVINPIVLQDRMEIIVTLPDPEAESGVQLLHKSVTLSPEEQQESFIDTFAKLREAVAPRVSVDPNRGENEELELDKSETDKSESTDTEAEESKKRAGIGVVTVEGFVPGNRENYLPLAQKVYNWLIRPIEQDLANSEVETLVFILDAPLLNLPMAVLHDGNQYLIEKYAIALTPSLQLLESESLERGELTALKAGIFADPPEVKVESSDKVINFAELPNVEKELNQIQSQVPGELIVNEKFTNSAIQKAIGLAPFPVVHLATHGLFSSTPEETFILTWEDTLNIDQLNQLLRGREEGQRKPIELLVLSACQTATGDRRAALGLAGVAVKAGARSTLATLWVVNDAATAELMIDFYQELNQDKTISKAQALRRAQISMIQGDNPEQQKPYYWAPFVLVGNWL
;
A
#
# COMPACT_ATOMS: atom_id res chain seq x y z
N CYS A 1 -3.91 -2.91 27.41
CA CYS A 1 -3.22 -1.68 26.93
C CYS A 1 -1.88 -2.12 26.39
N LEU A 2 -1.45 -1.64 25.21
CA LEU A 2 -0.13 -1.93 24.66
C LEU A 2 0.93 -1.44 25.67
N THR A 3 1.96 -2.23 25.95
CA THR A 3 3.07 -1.89 26.87
C THR A 3 4.29 -1.37 26.11
N ALA A 4 4.06 -0.68 24.99
CA ALA A 4 5.11 -0.09 24.17
C ALA A 4 5.24 1.40 24.50
N ASN A 5 6.47 1.91 24.55
CA ASN A 5 6.76 3.31 24.80
C ASN A 5 6.68 4.08 23.48
N PRO A 6 5.75 5.03 23.31
CA PRO A 6 5.73 5.88 22.13
C PRO A 6 6.96 6.80 22.15
N VAL A 7 7.60 6.97 20.99
CA VAL A 7 8.75 7.85 20.78
C VAL A 7 8.37 8.92 19.76
N GLU A 8 8.87 10.13 19.95
CA GLU A 8 8.71 11.23 18.99
C GLU A 8 9.53 10.94 17.72
N ILE A 9 8.97 11.29 16.56
CA ILE A 9 9.52 10.93 15.25
C ILE A 9 10.95 11.44 15.04
N ASP A 10 11.26 12.63 15.53
CA ASP A 10 12.58 13.28 15.43
C ASP A 10 13.69 12.52 16.16
N GLN A 11 13.35 11.71 17.15
CA GLN A 11 14.30 10.84 17.84
C GLN A 11 14.51 9.51 17.11
N ILE A 12 13.59 9.14 16.22
CA ILE A 12 13.65 7.89 15.45
C ILE A 12 14.57 8.08 14.24
N ASP A 13 14.34 9.11 13.43
CA ASP A 13 15.12 9.37 12.21
C ASP A 13 15.54 10.84 12.12
N PRO A 14 16.83 11.17 12.35
CA PRO A 14 17.33 12.54 12.27
C PRO A 14 17.39 13.10 10.84
N LYS A 15 17.01 12.32 9.82
CA LYS A 15 16.89 12.76 8.43
C LYS A 15 15.45 12.76 7.91
N ALA A 16 14.47 12.61 8.81
CA ALA A 16 13.06 12.67 8.44
C ALA A 16 12.49 14.08 8.62
N GLY A 17 11.78 14.56 7.59
CA GLY A 17 10.90 15.72 7.68
C GLY A 17 9.45 15.30 7.85
N VAL A 18 8.78 15.76 8.90
CA VAL A 18 7.37 15.43 9.17
C VAL A 18 6.47 16.51 8.64
N ILE A 19 5.52 16.16 7.76
CA ILE A 19 4.59 17.08 7.12
C ILE A 19 3.16 16.72 7.56
N ASN A 20 2.48 17.67 8.19
CA ASN A 20 1.09 17.56 8.63
C ASN A 20 0.23 18.63 7.93
N PRO A 21 -0.35 18.32 6.75
CA PRO A 21 -1.29 19.19 6.08
C PRO A 21 -2.68 19.13 6.73
N ILE A 22 -3.26 20.31 6.98
CA ILE A 22 -4.63 20.47 7.47
C ILE A 22 -5.44 21.16 6.37
N VAL A 23 -6.46 20.50 5.87
CA VAL A 23 -7.26 20.99 4.75
C VAL A 23 -8.51 21.69 5.29
N LEU A 24 -8.58 23.00 5.11
CA LEU A 24 -9.75 23.82 5.43
C LEU A 24 -10.51 24.19 4.16
N GLN A 25 -11.65 24.86 4.30
CA GLN A 25 -12.53 25.18 3.18
C GLN A 25 -11.89 26.12 2.16
N ASP A 26 -11.12 27.11 2.61
CA ASP A 26 -10.56 28.19 1.79
C ASP A 26 -9.03 28.21 1.78
N ARG A 27 -8.40 27.39 2.62
CA ARG A 27 -6.95 27.34 2.79
C ARG A 27 -6.47 25.97 3.25
N MET A 28 -5.18 25.74 3.07
CA MET A 28 -4.47 24.60 3.61
C MET A 28 -3.36 25.11 4.53
N GLU A 29 -3.33 24.61 5.76
CA GLU A 29 -2.24 24.87 6.69
C GLU A 29 -1.25 23.71 6.60
N ILE A 30 0.04 24.01 6.55
CA ILE A 30 1.11 23.02 6.43
C ILE A 30 2.01 23.21 7.63
N ILE A 31 1.95 22.27 8.55
CA ILE A 31 2.83 22.21 9.72
C ILE A 31 3.95 21.24 9.39
N VAL A 32 5.20 21.68 9.52
CA VAL A 32 6.37 20.87 9.19
C VAL A 32 7.36 20.88 10.33
N THR A 33 7.84 19.70 10.72
CA THR A 33 8.97 19.55 11.62
C THR A 33 10.16 19.05 10.81
N LEU A 34 11.26 19.80 10.81
CA LEU A 34 12.50 19.47 10.10
C LEU A 34 13.66 19.27 11.09
N PRO A 35 14.62 18.39 10.78
CA PRO A 35 15.87 18.31 11.54
C PRO A 35 16.64 19.63 11.47
N ASP A 36 17.10 20.11 12.63
CA ASP A 36 17.92 21.30 12.73
C ASP A 36 18.98 21.09 13.83
N PRO A 37 20.20 20.66 13.46
CA PRO A 37 21.28 20.42 14.41
C PRO A 37 21.73 21.66 15.17
N GLU A 38 21.39 22.87 14.69
CA GLU A 38 21.73 24.13 15.35
C GLU A 38 20.68 24.56 16.39
N ALA A 39 19.45 24.03 16.31
CA ALA A 39 18.38 24.31 17.26
C ALA A 39 18.59 23.57 18.60
N GLU A 40 18.23 24.20 19.72
CA GLU A 40 18.29 23.56 21.06
C GLU A 40 17.44 22.28 21.15
N SER A 41 16.32 22.24 20.42
CA SER A 41 15.44 21.07 20.32
C SER A 41 15.93 20.01 19.34
N GLY A 42 16.97 20.28 18.53
CA GLY A 42 17.40 19.43 17.42
C GLY A 42 16.47 19.45 16.20
N VAL A 43 15.38 20.23 16.27
CA VAL A 43 14.37 20.35 15.22
C VAL A 43 13.87 21.79 15.07
N GLN A 44 13.46 22.13 13.86
CA GLN A 44 12.78 23.37 13.50
C GLN A 44 11.31 23.09 13.17
N LEU A 45 10.40 23.86 13.79
CA LEU A 45 8.98 23.84 13.48
C LEU A 45 8.63 24.99 12.51
N LEU A 46 8.02 24.66 11.39
CA LEU A 46 7.59 25.58 10.36
C LEU A 46 6.07 25.51 10.19
N HIS A 47 5.47 26.64 9.87
CA HIS A 47 4.07 26.76 9.52
C HIS A 47 3.93 27.61 8.26
N LYS A 48 3.29 27.04 7.23
CA LYS A 48 2.91 27.77 6.01
C LYS A 48 1.40 27.70 5.85
N SER A 49 0.82 28.76 5.28
CA SER A 49 -0.60 28.82 4.93
C SER A 49 -0.72 29.07 3.44
N VAL A 50 -1.57 28.30 2.77
CA VAL A 50 -1.83 28.40 1.34
C VAL A 50 -3.31 28.63 1.12
N THR A 51 -3.66 29.78 0.53
CA THR A 51 -5.03 30.12 0.17
C THR A 51 -5.26 29.91 -1.33
N LEU A 52 -6.46 29.49 -1.72
CA LEU A 52 -6.82 29.43 -3.14
C LEU A 52 -6.91 30.84 -3.72
N SER A 53 -6.28 31.07 -4.87
CA SER A 53 -6.45 32.33 -5.59
C SER A 53 -7.91 32.51 -6.03
N PRO A 54 -8.37 33.75 -6.31
CA PRO A 54 -9.74 33.98 -6.77
C PRO A 54 -10.12 33.20 -8.04
N GLU A 55 -9.15 32.90 -8.91
CA GLU A 55 -9.34 32.08 -10.11
C GLU A 55 -9.45 30.59 -9.76
N GLU A 56 -8.72 30.13 -8.75
CA GLU A 56 -8.77 28.74 -8.25
C GLU A 56 -9.98 28.47 -7.35
N GLN A 57 -10.64 29.48 -6.80
CA GLN A 57 -11.86 29.30 -5.99
C GLN A 57 -13.05 28.68 -6.76
N GLN A 58 -12.93 28.50 -8.07
CA GLN A 58 -13.88 27.71 -8.87
C GLN A 58 -13.76 26.19 -8.61
N GLU A 59 -12.65 25.72 -8.03
CA GLU A 59 -12.38 24.31 -7.74
C GLU A 59 -11.74 24.16 -6.36
N SER A 60 -12.33 23.35 -5.48
CA SER A 60 -11.79 23.19 -4.13
C SER A 60 -10.51 22.34 -4.11
N PHE A 61 -9.73 22.45 -3.02
CA PHE A 61 -8.63 21.53 -2.73
C PHE A 61 -9.09 20.07 -2.84
N ILE A 62 -10.23 19.76 -2.22
CA ILE A 62 -10.80 18.41 -2.16
C ILE A 62 -11.13 17.88 -3.55
N ASP A 63 -11.72 18.71 -4.42
CA ASP A 63 -12.05 18.33 -5.79
C ASP A 63 -10.78 18.00 -6.60
N THR A 64 -9.73 18.81 -6.42
CA THR A 64 -8.45 18.59 -7.09
C THR A 64 -7.78 17.29 -6.62
N PHE A 65 -7.82 17.00 -5.31
CA PHE A 65 -7.28 15.75 -4.76
C PHE A 65 -8.05 14.54 -5.29
N ALA A 66 -9.38 14.63 -5.34
CA ALA A 66 -10.22 13.57 -5.90
C ALA A 66 -9.90 13.32 -7.38
N LYS A 67 -9.82 14.38 -8.19
CA LYS A 67 -9.45 14.27 -9.61
C LYS A 67 -8.06 13.67 -9.81
N LEU A 68 -7.07 14.07 -9.01
CA LEU A 68 -5.73 13.50 -9.08
C LEU A 68 -5.76 12.01 -8.74
N ARG A 69 -6.46 11.63 -7.67
CA ARG A 69 -6.62 10.24 -7.27
C ARG A 69 -7.30 9.39 -8.34
N GLU A 70 -8.31 9.94 -9.00
CA GLU A 70 -9.00 9.25 -10.10
C GLU A 70 -8.14 9.14 -11.37
N ALA A 71 -7.28 10.13 -11.62
CA ALA A 71 -6.43 10.14 -12.79
C ALA A 71 -5.30 9.09 -12.71
N VAL A 72 -4.84 8.74 -11.51
CA VAL A 72 -3.71 7.80 -11.31
C VAL A 72 -4.13 6.40 -10.87
N ALA A 73 -5.37 6.21 -10.44
CA ALA A 73 -5.80 4.96 -9.84
C ALA A 73 -7.25 4.59 -10.17
N PRO A 74 -7.56 3.30 -10.30
CA PRO A 74 -8.86 2.82 -10.71
C PRO A 74 -9.95 3.21 -9.72
N ARG A 75 -11.15 3.43 -10.28
CA ARG A 75 -12.40 3.32 -9.52
C ARG A 75 -12.75 1.83 -9.46
N VAL A 76 -13.04 1.35 -8.26
CA VAL A 76 -13.50 -0.03 -8.06
C VAL A 76 -15.01 0.02 -7.91
N SER A 77 -15.73 -0.54 -8.88
CA SER A 77 -17.13 -0.90 -8.74
C SER A 77 -17.19 -2.40 -8.42
N VAL A 78 -17.85 -2.74 -7.32
CA VAL A 78 -18.28 -4.13 -7.11
C VAL A 78 -19.62 -4.24 -7.81
N ASP A 79 -19.68 -4.87 -8.98
CA ASP A 79 -20.96 -5.17 -9.63
C ASP A 79 -21.45 -6.55 -9.14
N PRO A 80 -22.46 -6.58 -8.24
CA PRO A 80 -23.03 -7.84 -7.77
C PRO A 80 -23.78 -8.60 -8.89
N ASN A 81 -24.14 -7.95 -9.99
CA ASN A 81 -24.97 -8.54 -11.05
C ASN A 81 -24.20 -8.94 -12.31
N ARG A 82 -22.88 -8.72 -12.39
CA ARG A 82 -22.08 -9.10 -13.56
C ARG A 82 -21.69 -10.58 -13.53
N GLY A 83 -22.69 -11.42 -13.54
CA GLY A 83 -22.63 -12.77 -14.08
C GLY A 83 -23.60 -12.80 -15.26
N GLU A 84 -23.22 -13.46 -16.35
CA GLU A 84 -24.00 -13.65 -17.58
C GLU A 84 -23.72 -12.63 -18.70
N ASN A 85 -22.82 -13.03 -19.62
CA ASN A 85 -22.82 -12.66 -21.05
C ASN A 85 -22.18 -11.33 -21.52
N GLU A 86 -20.91 -11.08 -21.23
CA GLU A 86 -20.09 -10.25 -22.12
C GLU A 86 -18.78 -10.98 -22.47
N GLU A 87 -18.71 -11.49 -23.70
CA GLU A 87 -17.45 -11.92 -24.30
C GLU A 87 -16.53 -10.70 -24.44
N LEU A 88 -15.36 -10.76 -23.80
CA LEU A 88 -14.23 -9.89 -24.15
C LEU A 88 -13.87 -10.18 -25.61
N GLU A 89 -14.19 -9.26 -26.53
CA GLU A 89 -13.58 -9.24 -27.87
C GLU A 89 -12.08 -8.93 -27.70
N LEU A 90 -11.31 -9.98 -27.48
CA LEU A 90 -9.87 -9.98 -27.70
C LEU A 90 -9.63 -9.98 -29.21
N ASP A 91 -8.87 -8.99 -29.67
CA ASP A 91 -8.39 -8.80 -31.03
C ASP A 91 -7.83 -10.11 -31.60
N LYS A 92 -8.63 -10.79 -32.44
CA LYS A 92 -8.23 -12.00 -33.16
C LYS A 92 -7.38 -11.58 -34.35
N SER A 93 -6.08 -11.39 -34.11
CA SER A 93 -5.10 -11.57 -35.17
C SER A 93 -5.01 -13.06 -35.53
N GLU A 94 -5.16 -13.32 -36.81
CA GLU A 94 -5.23 -14.64 -37.44
C GLU A 94 -4.00 -15.51 -37.10
N THR A 95 -4.20 -16.74 -36.63
CA THR A 95 -3.73 -17.95 -37.34
C THR A 95 -4.12 -19.26 -36.65
N ASP A 96 -4.65 -20.12 -37.51
CA ASP A 96 -4.74 -21.58 -37.53
C ASP A 96 -5.50 -22.42 -36.49
N LYS A 97 -6.37 -23.25 -37.08
CA LYS A 97 -7.25 -24.23 -36.47
C LYS A 97 -6.50 -25.53 -36.16
N SER A 98 -6.67 -26.03 -34.94
CA SER A 98 -6.75 -27.48 -34.71
C SER A 98 -7.66 -27.75 -33.51
N GLU A 99 -8.75 -28.46 -33.77
CA GLU A 99 -9.68 -28.97 -32.77
C GLU A 99 -8.98 -30.00 -31.86
N SER A 100 -9.03 -29.79 -30.55
CA SER A 100 -8.97 -30.87 -29.56
C SER A 100 -10.04 -30.64 -28.49
N THR A 101 -10.76 -31.71 -28.21
CA THR A 101 -11.89 -31.81 -27.29
C THR A 101 -11.39 -31.83 -25.84
N ASP A 102 -11.63 -30.77 -25.08
CA ASP A 102 -11.43 -30.78 -23.62
C ASP A 102 -12.73 -30.40 -22.91
N THR A 103 -13.47 -31.44 -22.52
CA THR A 103 -14.69 -31.37 -21.71
C THR A 103 -14.46 -30.90 -20.26
N GLU A 104 -13.21 -30.65 -19.85
CA GLU A 104 -12.87 -30.08 -18.54
C GLU A 104 -12.86 -28.53 -18.54
N ALA A 105 -12.70 -27.90 -19.71
CA ALA A 105 -12.73 -26.43 -19.86
C ALA A 105 -14.16 -25.83 -19.87
N GLU A 106 -15.20 -26.66 -19.94
CA GLU A 106 -16.60 -26.24 -19.86
C GLU A 106 -17.17 -26.29 -18.45
N GLU A 107 -16.61 -27.09 -17.53
CA GLU A 107 -17.09 -27.17 -16.14
C GLU A 107 -16.58 -26.01 -15.26
N SER A 108 -15.43 -25.41 -15.59
CA SER A 108 -14.96 -24.17 -14.97
C SER A 108 -15.79 -22.94 -15.35
N LYS A 109 -16.63 -23.01 -16.39
CA LYS A 109 -17.46 -21.90 -16.88
C LYS A 109 -18.84 -21.77 -16.22
N LYS A 110 -19.19 -22.65 -15.27
CA LYS A 110 -20.55 -22.72 -14.67
C LYS A 110 -20.56 -22.61 -13.14
N ARG A 111 -19.85 -21.63 -12.56
CA ARG A 111 -20.01 -21.29 -11.15
C ARG A 111 -20.61 -19.89 -11.00
N ALA A 112 -21.88 -19.86 -10.61
CA ALA A 112 -22.67 -18.67 -10.41
C ALA A 112 -22.40 -18.10 -9.00
N GLY A 113 -21.49 -17.13 -8.92
CA GLY A 113 -21.26 -16.30 -7.74
C GLY A 113 -21.59 -14.83 -8.04
N ILE A 114 -22.20 -14.14 -7.08
CA ILE A 114 -22.62 -12.74 -7.15
C ILE A 114 -21.42 -11.88 -6.75
N GLY A 115 -20.73 -11.31 -7.74
CA GLY A 115 -19.67 -10.31 -7.54
C GLY A 115 -18.29 -10.81 -7.90
N VAL A 116 -17.88 -10.54 -9.14
CA VAL A 116 -16.45 -10.49 -9.48
C VAL A 116 -15.98 -9.08 -9.13
N VAL A 117 -14.90 -8.94 -8.36
CA VAL A 117 -14.22 -7.64 -8.19
C VAL A 117 -13.51 -7.34 -9.51
N THR A 118 -14.25 -6.81 -10.49
CA THR A 118 -13.68 -6.36 -11.75
C THR A 118 -13.27 -4.91 -11.64
N VAL A 119 -12.02 -4.60 -12.01
CA VAL A 119 -11.65 -3.23 -12.36
C VAL A 119 -12.32 -2.91 -13.70
N GLU A 120 -13.49 -2.28 -13.69
CA GLU A 120 -14.19 -1.94 -14.93
C GLU A 120 -13.33 -1.01 -15.80
N GLY A 121 -12.91 -1.49 -16.97
CA GLY A 121 -12.44 -0.66 -18.09
C GLY A 121 -11.37 0.38 -17.77
N PHE A 122 -10.62 0.21 -16.67
CA PHE A 122 -9.67 1.22 -16.23
C PHE A 122 -8.46 1.23 -17.15
N VAL A 123 -8.35 2.31 -17.90
CA VAL A 123 -7.13 2.65 -18.62
C VAL A 123 -6.32 3.57 -17.70
N PRO A 124 -5.10 3.18 -17.27
CA PRO A 124 -4.24 4.06 -16.50
C PRO A 124 -4.12 5.43 -17.16
N GLY A 125 -4.37 6.49 -16.39
CA GLY A 125 -4.41 7.84 -16.93
C GLY A 125 -3.11 8.21 -17.63
N ASN A 126 -3.24 8.88 -18.78
CA ASN A 126 -2.08 9.40 -19.49
C ASN A 126 -1.42 10.55 -18.68
N ARG A 127 -0.16 10.83 -18.99
CA ARG A 127 0.61 11.91 -18.34
C ARG A 127 -0.07 13.27 -18.47
N GLU A 128 -0.74 13.53 -19.60
CA GLU A 128 -1.45 14.79 -19.85
C GLU A 128 -2.62 15.03 -18.87
N ASN A 129 -3.26 13.97 -18.38
CA ASN A 129 -4.41 14.07 -17.47
C ASN A 129 -3.98 14.26 -16.00
N TYR A 130 -3.03 13.45 -15.50
CA TYR A 130 -2.67 13.51 -14.07
C TYR A 130 -1.58 14.55 -13.76
N LEU A 131 -0.68 14.86 -14.70
CA LEU A 131 0.50 15.68 -14.41
C LEU A 131 0.15 17.13 -14.00
N PRO A 132 -0.80 17.83 -14.65
CA PRO A 132 -1.19 19.16 -14.22
C PRO A 132 -1.78 19.17 -12.80
N LEU A 133 -2.57 18.14 -12.46
CA LEU A 133 -3.14 17.97 -11.13
C LEU A 133 -2.04 17.68 -10.09
N ALA A 134 -1.10 16.80 -10.41
CA ALA A 134 0.05 16.48 -9.56
C ALA A 134 0.93 17.70 -9.29
N GLN A 135 1.16 18.54 -10.30
CA GLN A 135 1.89 19.81 -10.16
C GLN A 135 1.12 20.84 -9.34
N LYS A 136 -0.20 20.94 -9.53
CA LYS A 136 -1.07 21.83 -8.76
C LYS A 136 -1.01 21.49 -7.27
N VAL A 137 -1.17 20.20 -6.93
CA VAL A 137 -1.06 19.74 -5.54
C VAL A 137 0.36 19.88 -5.00
N TYR A 138 1.40 19.62 -5.79
CA TYR A 138 2.79 19.89 -5.39
C TYR A 138 3.00 21.36 -5.03
N ASN A 139 2.48 22.27 -5.85
CA ASN A 139 2.61 23.71 -5.64
C ASN A 139 1.87 24.20 -4.39
N TRP A 140 0.79 23.53 -4.01
CA TRP A 140 0.12 23.83 -2.76
C TRP A 140 0.80 23.21 -1.54
N LEU A 141 1.27 21.97 -1.63
CA LEU A 141 1.72 21.21 -0.45
C LEU A 141 3.23 21.27 -0.20
N ILE A 142 4.05 21.14 -1.26
CA ILE A 142 5.50 20.97 -1.13
C ILE A 142 6.24 22.25 -1.49
N ARG A 143 5.82 22.97 -2.53
CA ARG A 143 6.49 24.21 -2.96
C ARG A 143 6.67 25.25 -1.85
N PRO A 144 5.71 25.50 -0.94
CA PRO A 144 5.88 26.49 0.13
C PRO A 144 7.00 26.17 1.13
N ILE A 145 7.44 24.91 1.17
CA ILE A 145 8.45 24.38 2.10
C ILE A 145 9.67 23.80 1.37
N GLU A 146 9.73 23.86 0.04
CA GLU A 146 10.74 23.16 -0.76
C GLU A 146 12.17 23.60 -0.41
N GLN A 147 12.37 24.90 -0.21
CA GLN A 147 13.67 25.43 0.19
C GLN A 147 14.05 25.02 1.62
N ASP A 148 13.06 24.96 2.51
CA ASP A 148 13.26 24.54 3.89
C ASP A 148 13.67 23.06 3.95
N LEU A 149 13.03 22.20 3.14
CA LEU A 149 13.41 20.79 2.96
C LEU A 149 14.83 20.65 2.42
N ALA A 150 15.18 21.41 1.39
CA ALA A 150 16.52 21.36 0.78
C ALA A 150 17.63 21.79 1.77
N ASN A 151 17.35 22.73 2.66
CA ASN A 151 18.30 23.20 3.66
C ASN A 151 18.49 22.22 4.83
N SER A 152 17.53 21.34 5.07
CA SER A 152 17.50 20.45 6.25
C SER A 152 18.04 19.04 5.96
N GLU A 153 18.59 18.81 4.76
CA GLU A 153 19.17 17.52 4.32
C GLU A 153 18.26 16.30 4.54
N VAL A 154 16.94 16.50 4.47
CA VAL A 154 15.97 15.42 4.69
C VAL A 154 16.04 14.39 3.57
N GLU A 155 16.04 13.12 3.94
CA GLU A 155 16.04 11.98 3.00
C GLU A 155 14.67 11.30 2.93
N THR A 156 13.87 11.43 3.99
CA THR A 156 12.54 10.83 4.12
C THR A 156 11.51 11.90 4.46
N LEU A 157 10.39 11.93 3.74
CA LEU A 157 9.21 12.71 4.08
C LEU A 157 8.15 11.82 4.73
N VAL A 158 7.74 12.19 5.94
CA VAL A 158 6.76 11.46 6.73
C VAL A 158 5.47 12.29 6.76
N PHE A 159 4.39 11.74 6.23
CA PHE A 159 3.11 12.45 6.17
C PHE A 159 2.13 11.98 7.24
N ILE A 160 1.53 12.96 7.93
CA ILE A 160 0.34 12.77 8.77
C ILE A 160 -0.83 13.37 8.01
N LEU A 161 -1.57 12.54 7.29
CA LEU A 161 -2.56 13.02 6.32
C LEU A 161 -3.91 13.30 6.97
N ASP A 162 -4.45 14.50 6.70
CA ASP A 162 -5.86 14.80 6.94
C ASP A 162 -6.76 13.99 6.00
N ALA A 163 -8.03 13.84 6.38
CA ALA A 163 -8.99 12.94 5.74
C ALA A 163 -9.08 13.06 4.20
N PRO A 164 -9.09 14.25 3.59
CA PRO A 164 -9.15 14.38 2.12
C PRO A 164 -7.89 13.86 1.40
N LEU A 165 -6.77 13.74 2.10
CA LEU A 165 -5.49 13.34 1.54
C LEU A 165 -5.16 11.86 1.78
N LEU A 166 -5.86 11.16 2.68
CA LEU A 166 -5.56 9.77 3.08
C LEU A 166 -5.37 8.79 1.91
N ASN A 167 -6.10 8.98 0.82
CA ASN A 167 -6.05 8.10 -0.35
C ASN A 167 -5.24 8.68 -1.51
N LEU A 168 -4.64 9.86 -1.34
CA LEU A 168 -3.84 10.52 -2.35
C LEU A 168 -2.39 10.00 -2.30
N PRO A 169 -1.83 9.49 -3.40
CA PRO A 169 -0.47 8.97 -3.40
C PRO A 169 0.55 10.14 -3.42
N MET A 170 1.08 10.52 -2.25
CA MET A 170 2.07 11.61 -2.14
C MET A 170 3.27 11.43 -3.07
N ALA A 171 3.62 10.17 -3.38
CA ALA A 171 4.68 9.80 -4.30
C ALA A 171 4.53 10.38 -5.73
N VAL A 172 3.29 10.61 -6.19
CA VAL A 172 3.02 11.10 -7.57
C VAL A 172 3.08 12.62 -7.70
N LEU A 173 3.17 13.36 -6.60
CA LEU A 173 3.30 14.81 -6.65
C LEU A 173 4.54 15.18 -7.47
N HIS A 174 4.44 16.19 -8.33
CA HIS A 174 5.47 16.43 -9.35
C HIS A 174 5.89 17.90 -9.37
N ASP A 175 7.19 18.16 -9.34
CA ASP A 175 7.72 19.52 -9.20
C ASP A 175 7.83 20.29 -10.54
N GLY A 176 7.62 19.59 -11.65
CA GLY A 176 7.77 20.09 -13.01
C GLY A 176 8.83 19.32 -13.79
N ASN A 177 9.78 18.73 -13.07
CA ASN A 177 10.88 17.94 -13.61
C ASN A 177 10.77 16.46 -13.21
N GLN A 178 10.50 16.16 -11.94
CA GLN A 178 10.51 14.80 -11.38
C GLN A 178 9.41 14.62 -10.32
N TYR A 179 9.08 13.36 -10.03
CA TYR A 179 8.15 12.98 -8.96
C TYR A 179 8.76 13.21 -7.57
N LEU A 180 7.91 13.38 -6.56
CA LEU A 180 8.33 13.56 -5.18
C LEU A 180 9.10 12.33 -4.66
N ILE A 181 8.69 11.12 -5.08
CA ILE A 181 9.39 9.88 -4.74
C ILE A 181 10.81 9.81 -5.34
N GLU A 182 11.07 10.51 -6.44
CA GLU A 182 12.42 10.60 -7.00
C GLU A 182 13.34 11.50 -6.15
N LYS A 183 12.77 12.39 -5.32
CA LYS A 183 13.51 13.30 -4.43
C LYS A 183 13.69 12.71 -3.03
N TYR A 184 12.65 12.12 -2.46
CA TYR A 184 12.63 11.68 -1.07
C TYR A 184 11.96 10.32 -0.92
N ALA A 185 12.41 9.53 0.06
CA ALA A 185 11.61 8.39 0.52
C ALA A 185 10.33 8.91 1.19
N ILE A 186 9.25 8.13 1.13
CA ILE A 186 7.94 8.57 1.63
C ILE A 186 7.39 7.52 2.59
N ALA A 187 6.90 7.98 3.74
CA ALA A 187 6.18 7.18 4.71
C ALA A 187 4.93 7.90 5.20
N LEU A 188 3.95 7.15 5.68
CA LEU A 188 2.73 7.64 6.29
C LEU A 188 2.69 7.24 7.76
N THR A 189 2.16 8.10 8.62
CA THR A 189 1.91 7.74 10.02
C THR A 189 0.56 8.28 10.48
N PRO A 190 -0.22 7.50 11.25
CA PRO A 190 -1.48 7.98 11.81
C PRO A 190 -1.30 9.02 12.93
N SER A 191 -0.09 9.17 13.48
CA SER A 191 0.19 10.04 14.62
C SER A 191 1.64 10.55 14.66
N LEU A 192 1.87 11.62 15.42
CA LEU A 192 3.20 12.19 15.71
C LEU A 192 4.08 11.28 16.57
N GLN A 193 3.47 10.32 17.27
CA GLN A 193 4.17 9.34 18.09
C GLN A 193 4.08 7.97 17.42
N LEU A 194 5.19 7.24 17.47
CA LEU A 194 5.30 5.89 16.91
C LEU A 194 5.78 4.90 17.97
N LEU A 195 5.47 3.64 17.75
CA LEU A 195 6.07 2.55 18.52
C LEU A 195 7.54 2.41 18.10
N GLU A 196 8.42 2.31 19.09
CA GLU A 196 9.84 2.04 18.87
C GLU A 196 10.00 0.73 18.06
N SER A 197 10.79 0.81 16.99
CA SER A 197 11.13 -0.33 16.14
C SER A 197 12.55 -0.75 16.48
N GLU A 198 12.77 -2.04 16.68
CA GLU A 198 14.13 -2.53 16.57
C GLU A 198 14.46 -2.45 15.08
N SER A 199 15.49 -1.67 14.71
CA SER A 199 16.03 -1.73 13.35
C SER A 199 16.19 -3.20 13.03
N LEU A 200 15.56 -3.65 11.92
CA LEU A 200 15.67 -5.04 11.47
C LEU A 200 17.14 -5.41 11.61
N GLU A 201 17.51 -6.29 12.54
CA GLU A 201 18.91 -6.69 12.69
C GLU A 201 19.25 -7.48 11.42
N ARG A 202 19.69 -6.76 10.38
CA ARG A 202 19.68 -7.16 8.96
C ARG A 202 20.70 -8.26 8.64
N GLY A 203 21.23 -8.94 9.66
CA GLY A 203 22.08 -10.12 9.53
C GLY A 203 21.30 -11.37 9.10
N GLU A 204 20.05 -11.49 9.54
CA GLU A 204 19.21 -12.68 9.31
C GLU A 204 17.72 -12.29 9.17
N LEU A 205 17.38 -11.50 8.15
CA LEU A 205 15.98 -11.28 7.80
C LEU A 205 15.32 -12.65 7.58
N THR A 206 14.32 -12.96 8.40
CA THR A 206 13.47 -14.14 8.22
C THR A 206 12.04 -13.67 8.06
N ALA A 207 11.31 -14.35 7.19
CA ALA A 207 9.94 -13.98 6.87
C ALA A 207 9.02 -15.19 6.95
N LEU A 208 7.83 -14.97 7.50
CA LEU A 208 6.66 -15.76 7.14
C LEU A 208 6.10 -15.18 5.84
N LYS A 209 6.05 -16.00 4.80
CA LYS A 209 5.42 -15.66 3.52
C LYS A 209 4.19 -16.51 3.35
N ALA A 210 3.09 -15.91 2.93
CA ALA A 210 1.89 -16.66 2.61
C ALA A 210 1.09 -16.02 1.48
N GLY A 211 0.35 -16.84 0.74
CA GLY A 211 -0.45 -16.30 -0.35
C GLY A 211 -1.25 -17.30 -1.16
N ILE A 212 -2.06 -16.76 -2.07
CA ILE A 212 -2.91 -17.51 -3.00
C ILE A 212 -2.51 -17.11 -4.41
N PHE A 213 -2.16 -18.10 -5.23
CA PHE A 213 -1.90 -17.90 -6.65
C PHE A 213 -2.77 -18.81 -7.54
N ALA A 214 -3.28 -19.92 -7.00
CA ALA A 214 -4.26 -20.76 -7.68
C ALA A 214 -5.69 -20.20 -7.58
N ASP A 215 -6.60 -20.74 -8.38
CA ASP A 215 -8.05 -20.46 -8.32
C ASP A 215 -8.62 -20.92 -6.95
N PRO A 216 -9.00 -19.99 -6.05
CA PRO A 216 -9.51 -20.34 -4.74
C PRO A 216 -10.97 -20.80 -4.81
N PRO A 217 -11.45 -21.61 -3.85
CA PRO A 217 -12.88 -21.91 -3.74
C PRO A 217 -13.73 -20.64 -3.53
N GLU A 218 -15.02 -20.75 -3.82
CA GLU A 218 -16.03 -19.74 -3.50
C GLU A 218 -15.98 -19.37 -2.01
N VAL A 219 -15.77 -18.09 -1.71
CA VAL A 219 -15.72 -17.61 -0.32
C VAL A 219 -16.97 -16.80 0.01
N LYS A 220 -17.59 -17.17 1.13
CA LYS A 220 -18.72 -16.45 1.70
C LYS A 220 -18.21 -15.41 2.70
N VAL A 221 -18.50 -14.14 2.44
CA VAL A 221 -18.20 -13.05 3.39
C VAL A 221 -19.25 -13.10 4.50
N GLU A 222 -18.85 -13.58 5.69
CA GLU A 222 -19.75 -13.84 6.83
C GLU A 222 -20.65 -12.65 7.19
N SER A 223 -20.12 -11.43 7.10
CA SER A 223 -20.80 -10.21 7.52
C SER A 223 -21.93 -9.76 6.59
N SER A 224 -21.95 -10.22 5.34
CA SER A 224 -22.85 -9.72 4.31
C SER A 224 -23.62 -10.80 3.55
N ASP A 225 -23.40 -12.08 3.89
CA ASP A 225 -23.92 -13.25 3.17
C ASP A 225 -23.57 -13.25 1.65
N LYS A 226 -22.65 -12.41 1.22
CA LYS A 226 -22.19 -12.32 -0.18
C LYS A 226 -21.23 -13.47 -0.48
N VAL A 227 -21.39 -14.08 -1.64
CA VAL A 227 -20.44 -15.08 -2.18
C VAL A 227 -19.62 -14.40 -3.25
N ILE A 228 -18.32 -14.26 -3.01
CA ILE A 228 -17.41 -13.55 -3.91
C ILE A 228 -16.51 -14.58 -4.60
N ASN A 229 -16.37 -14.42 -5.91
CA ASN A 229 -15.44 -15.20 -6.72
C ASN A 229 -14.18 -14.38 -6.97
N PHE A 230 -13.04 -15.03 -6.79
CA PHE A 230 -11.74 -14.44 -7.04
C PHE A 230 -11.04 -15.18 -8.17
N ALA A 231 -10.37 -14.43 -9.04
CA ALA A 231 -9.55 -15.02 -10.10
C ALA A 231 -8.18 -15.47 -9.53
N GLU A 232 -7.51 -16.37 -10.24
CA GLU A 232 -6.12 -16.72 -9.96
C GLU A 232 -5.19 -15.50 -10.04
N LEU A 233 -4.10 -15.54 -9.26
CA LEU A 233 -3.04 -14.52 -9.21
C LEU A 233 -1.70 -15.17 -9.56
N PRO A 234 -1.47 -15.51 -10.84
CA PRO A 234 -0.34 -16.35 -11.23
C PRO A 234 1.03 -15.73 -10.89
N ASN A 235 1.14 -14.40 -10.81
CA ASN A 235 2.42 -13.77 -10.48
C ASN A 235 2.73 -13.79 -8.98
N VAL A 236 1.75 -14.10 -8.11
CA VAL A 236 2.00 -14.33 -6.68
C VAL A 236 2.92 -15.54 -6.47
N GLU A 237 2.84 -16.59 -7.31
CA GLU A 237 3.78 -17.70 -7.24
C GLU A 237 5.23 -17.23 -7.50
N LYS A 238 5.41 -16.38 -8.53
CA LYS A 238 6.70 -15.77 -8.86
C LYS A 238 7.19 -14.88 -7.71
N GLU A 239 6.35 -14.00 -7.20
CA GLU A 239 6.63 -13.11 -6.07
C GLU A 239 7.14 -13.89 -4.86
N LEU A 240 6.36 -14.86 -4.37
CA LEU A 240 6.69 -15.61 -3.15
C LEU A 240 7.95 -16.46 -3.31
N ASN A 241 8.13 -17.13 -4.46
CA ASN A 241 9.31 -17.96 -4.70
C ASN A 241 10.60 -17.13 -4.82
N GLN A 242 10.53 -15.97 -5.49
CA GLN A 242 11.68 -15.07 -5.60
C GLN A 242 12.03 -14.46 -4.25
N ILE A 243 11.05 -13.99 -3.48
CA ILE A 243 11.28 -13.48 -2.12
C ILE A 243 11.83 -14.59 -1.21
N GLN A 244 11.34 -15.83 -1.30
CA GLN A 244 11.86 -16.97 -0.53
C GLN A 244 13.36 -17.22 -0.79
N SER A 245 13.84 -16.96 -2.01
CA SER A 245 15.26 -17.10 -2.36
C SER A 245 16.15 -16.01 -1.75
N GLN A 246 15.57 -14.83 -1.46
CA GLN A 246 16.29 -13.69 -0.90
C GLN A 246 16.20 -13.64 0.63
N VAL A 247 15.04 -14.01 1.18
CA VAL A 247 14.71 -13.94 2.60
C VAL A 247 14.23 -15.31 3.06
N PRO A 248 15.03 -16.08 3.84
CA PRO A 248 14.64 -17.39 4.31
C PRO A 248 13.44 -17.34 5.27
N GLY A 249 12.83 -18.49 5.52
CA GLY A 249 11.73 -18.63 6.47
C GLY A 249 10.63 -19.54 5.95
N GLU A 250 9.44 -19.39 6.51
CA GLU A 250 8.28 -20.26 6.24
C GLU A 250 7.47 -19.73 5.06
N LEU A 251 6.95 -20.65 4.24
CA LEU A 251 6.11 -20.38 3.08
C LEU A 251 4.82 -21.20 3.17
N ILE A 252 3.67 -20.53 3.19
CA ILE A 252 2.34 -21.14 3.29
C ILE A 252 1.47 -20.69 2.10
N VAL A 253 1.12 -21.60 1.20
CA VAL A 253 0.44 -21.22 -0.05
C VAL A 253 -0.84 -22.02 -0.29
N ASN A 254 -1.75 -21.43 -1.07
CA ASN A 254 -2.99 -22.04 -1.56
C ASN A 254 -3.77 -22.75 -0.43
N GLU A 255 -4.07 -24.05 -0.55
CA GLU A 255 -4.89 -24.82 0.40
C GLU A 255 -4.36 -24.78 1.84
N LYS A 256 -3.05 -24.53 2.01
CA LYS A 256 -2.42 -24.45 3.32
C LYS A 256 -2.58 -23.07 3.95
N PHE A 257 -2.84 -22.04 3.16
CA PHE A 257 -3.01 -20.67 3.61
C PHE A 257 -4.40 -20.47 4.21
N THR A 258 -4.56 -20.95 5.44
CA THR A 258 -5.79 -20.83 6.24
C THR A 258 -5.59 -19.87 7.41
N ASN A 259 -6.69 -19.30 7.91
CA ASN A 259 -6.72 -18.49 9.13
C ASN A 259 -5.98 -19.17 10.30
N SER A 260 -6.22 -20.47 10.50
CA SER A 260 -5.60 -21.25 11.58
C SER A 260 -4.09 -21.46 11.40
N ALA A 261 -3.63 -21.70 10.17
CA ALA A 261 -2.23 -21.90 9.86
C ALA A 261 -1.44 -20.61 10.09
N ILE A 262 -1.99 -19.47 9.66
CA ILE A 262 -1.38 -18.15 9.84
C ILE A 262 -1.33 -17.76 11.31
N GLN A 263 -2.43 -17.97 12.04
CA GLN A 263 -2.46 -17.72 13.48
C GLN A 263 -1.38 -18.52 14.21
N LYS A 264 -1.22 -19.80 13.84
CA LYS A 264 -0.20 -20.67 14.40
C LYS A 264 1.21 -20.19 14.04
N ALA A 265 1.49 -19.89 12.77
CA ALA A 265 2.80 -19.47 12.32
C ALA A 265 3.24 -18.14 12.97
N ILE A 266 2.36 -17.15 13.00
CA ILE A 266 2.59 -15.84 13.64
C ILE A 266 2.72 -15.97 15.17
N GLY A 267 2.00 -16.91 15.79
CA GLY A 267 2.04 -17.15 17.23
C GLY A 267 3.24 -17.97 17.72
N LEU A 268 3.85 -18.81 16.87
CA LEU A 268 4.91 -19.75 17.28
C LEU A 268 6.33 -19.28 16.91
N ALA A 269 6.48 -18.56 15.80
CA ALA A 269 7.79 -18.21 15.27
C ALA A 269 8.08 -16.70 15.36
N PRO A 270 9.31 -16.29 15.73
CA PRO A 270 9.66 -14.89 15.91
C PRO A 270 10.00 -14.22 14.56
N PHE A 271 9.20 -14.44 13.51
CA PHE A 271 9.45 -13.80 12.22
C PHE A 271 9.29 -12.27 12.37
N PRO A 272 10.35 -11.46 12.11
CA PRO A 272 10.25 -10.01 12.10
C PRO A 272 9.48 -9.51 10.87
N VAL A 273 9.41 -10.32 9.81
CA VAL A 273 8.68 -10.00 8.59
C VAL A 273 7.53 -10.97 8.38
N VAL A 274 6.35 -10.44 8.07
CA VAL A 274 5.19 -11.21 7.61
C VAL A 274 4.75 -10.65 6.27
N HIS A 275 4.71 -11.46 5.23
CA HIS A 275 4.32 -11.06 3.88
C HIS A 275 3.13 -11.89 3.41
N LEU A 276 2.02 -11.22 3.13
CA LEU A 276 0.76 -11.83 2.71
C LEU A 276 0.43 -11.34 1.29
N ALA A 277 0.48 -12.23 0.30
CA ALA A 277 0.20 -11.96 -1.12
C ALA A 277 -1.08 -12.65 -1.56
N THR A 278 -2.17 -11.91 -1.68
CA THR A 278 -3.52 -12.47 -1.87
C THR A 278 -4.50 -11.39 -2.32
N HIS A 279 -5.78 -11.74 -2.48
CA HIS A 279 -6.84 -10.75 -2.68
C HIS A 279 -7.12 -9.97 -1.41
N GLY A 280 -7.51 -8.72 -1.57
CA GLY A 280 -7.91 -7.84 -0.47
C GLY A 280 -9.07 -6.96 -0.90
N LEU A 281 -9.93 -6.62 0.06
CA LEU A 281 -11.02 -5.70 -0.16
C LEU A 281 -11.10 -4.74 1.03
N PHE A 282 -11.16 -3.45 0.73
CA PHE A 282 -11.52 -2.43 1.71
C PHE A 282 -12.95 -1.99 1.50
N SER A 283 -13.70 -1.90 2.60
CA SER A 283 -15.02 -1.33 2.66
C SER A 283 -15.09 -0.31 3.79
N SER A 284 -15.87 0.75 3.57
CA SER A 284 -16.28 1.66 4.63
C SER A 284 -17.10 0.97 5.73
N THR A 285 -17.57 -0.26 5.49
CA THR A 285 -18.10 -1.18 6.50
C THR A 285 -16.95 -2.07 7.00
N PRO A 286 -16.47 -1.92 8.24
CA PRO A 286 -15.31 -2.65 8.75
C PRO A 286 -15.42 -4.18 8.60
N GLU A 287 -16.63 -4.72 8.75
CA GLU A 287 -16.91 -6.15 8.66
C GLU A 287 -16.83 -6.69 7.23
N GLU A 288 -16.83 -5.82 6.22
CA GLU A 288 -16.61 -6.16 4.80
C GLU A 288 -15.16 -5.90 4.37
N THR A 289 -14.27 -5.48 5.28
CA THR A 289 -12.85 -5.30 5.00
C THR A 289 -12.06 -6.55 5.38
N PHE A 290 -11.34 -7.13 4.41
CA PHE A 290 -10.61 -8.38 4.62
C PHE A 290 -9.44 -8.59 3.65
N ILE A 291 -8.58 -9.55 3.98
CA ILE A 291 -7.74 -10.26 3.02
C ILE A 291 -8.22 -11.70 2.86
N LEU A 292 -8.06 -12.27 1.68
CA LEU A 292 -8.51 -13.62 1.36
C LEU A 292 -7.52 -14.66 1.89
N THR A 293 -8.04 -15.67 2.57
CA THR A 293 -7.37 -16.96 2.81
C THR A 293 -8.08 -18.04 2.00
N TRP A 294 -7.53 -19.24 1.91
CA TRP A 294 -7.99 -20.24 0.92
C TRP A 294 -9.50 -20.47 0.90
N GLU A 295 -10.13 -20.67 2.06
CA GLU A 295 -11.56 -20.99 2.19
C GLU A 295 -12.36 -19.90 2.94
N ASP A 296 -11.70 -18.82 3.36
CA ASP A 296 -12.26 -17.87 4.31
C ASP A 296 -11.61 -16.49 4.17
N THR A 297 -12.15 -15.50 4.85
CA THR A 297 -11.59 -14.16 4.95
C THR A 297 -10.86 -13.97 6.28
N LEU A 298 -9.76 -13.22 6.27
CA LEU A 298 -9.17 -12.64 7.48
C LEU A 298 -9.62 -11.19 7.57
N ASN A 299 -10.62 -10.93 8.39
CA ASN A 299 -11.20 -9.59 8.55
C ASN A 299 -10.37 -8.70 9.49
N ILE A 300 -10.77 -7.43 9.56
CA ILE A 300 -10.06 -6.40 10.35
C ILE A 300 -9.93 -6.73 11.85
N ASP A 301 -10.95 -7.34 12.46
CA ASP A 301 -10.96 -7.69 13.88
C ASP A 301 -10.08 -8.90 14.17
N GLN A 302 -10.14 -9.91 13.29
CA GLN A 302 -9.28 -11.09 13.37
C GLN A 302 -7.81 -10.71 13.17
N LEU A 303 -7.50 -9.84 12.20
CA LEU A 303 -6.15 -9.31 12.00
C LEU A 303 -5.67 -8.54 13.23
N ASN A 304 -6.51 -7.67 13.80
CA ASN A 304 -6.19 -6.94 15.02
C ASN A 304 -5.90 -7.90 16.19
N GLN A 305 -6.72 -8.93 16.40
CA GLN A 305 -6.51 -9.93 17.46
C GLN A 305 -5.22 -10.72 17.27
N LEU A 306 -4.94 -11.13 16.03
CA LEU A 306 -3.74 -11.86 15.64
C LEU A 306 -2.45 -11.10 15.97
N LEU A 307 -2.43 -9.79 15.70
CA LEU A 307 -1.28 -8.93 15.92
C LEU A 307 -1.11 -8.57 17.41
N ARG A 308 -2.19 -8.22 18.11
CA ARG A 308 -2.14 -7.84 19.54
C ARG A 308 -1.71 -9.00 20.45
N GLY A 309 -2.08 -10.23 20.10
CA GLY A 309 -1.71 -11.43 20.88
C GLY A 309 -0.20 -11.69 20.98
N ARG A 310 0.64 -11.01 20.19
CA ARG A 310 2.10 -11.10 20.28
C ARG A 310 2.68 -10.23 21.38
N GLU A 311 2.18 -9.00 21.53
CA GLU A 311 2.69 -8.07 22.55
C GLU A 311 2.37 -8.58 23.96
N GLU A 312 1.14 -9.05 24.18
CA GLU A 312 0.71 -9.61 25.47
C GLU A 312 1.50 -10.87 25.87
N GLY A 313 2.05 -11.58 24.89
CA GLY A 313 2.87 -12.78 25.07
C GLY A 313 4.38 -12.55 25.18
N GLN A 314 4.86 -11.29 25.26
CA GLN A 314 6.29 -10.92 25.23
C GLN A 314 7.05 -11.48 24.01
N ARG A 315 6.37 -11.64 22.86
CA ARG A 315 7.01 -12.10 21.63
C ARG A 315 7.62 -10.92 20.89
N LYS A 316 8.67 -11.17 20.09
CA LYS A 316 9.24 -10.15 19.19
C LYS A 316 8.12 -9.54 18.33
N PRO A 317 8.07 -8.20 18.18
CA PRO A 317 7.08 -7.55 17.33
C PRO A 317 7.27 -7.95 15.86
N ILE A 318 6.23 -7.71 15.06
CA ILE A 318 6.37 -7.75 13.59
C ILE A 318 6.95 -6.41 13.19
N GLU A 319 8.19 -6.42 12.73
CA GLU A 319 8.91 -5.24 12.28
C GLU A 319 8.43 -4.77 10.91
N LEU A 320 8.01 -5.69 10.04
CA LEU A 320 7.42 -5.38 8.75
C LEU A 320 6.29 -6.36 8.40
N LEU A 321 5.06 -5.84 8.33
CA LEU A 321 3.93 -6.52 7.71
C LEU A 321 3.79 -6.03 6.26
N VAL A 322 3.79 -6.94 5.29
CA VAL A 322 3.50 -6.61 3.88
C VAL A 322 2.14 -7.20 3.53
N LEU A 323 1.18 -6.33 3.19
CA LEU A 323 -0.14 -6.69 2.71
C LEU A 323 -0.16 -6.47 1.19
N SER A 324 0.43 -7.41 0.45
CA SER A 324 0.48 -7.46 -1.02
C SER A 324 -0.88 -7.91 -1.57
N ALA A 325 -1.88 -7.04 -1.37
CA ALA A 325 -3.27 -7.27 -1.69
C ALA A 325 -3.95 -5.93 -1.99
N CYS A 326 -5.05 -5.94 -2.72
CA CYS A 326 -5.76 -4.73 -3.16
C CYS A 326 -6.34 -3.91 -2.00
N GLN A 327 -6.20 -2.58 -2.09
CA GLN A 327 -6.83 -1.58 -1.21
C GLN A 327 -6.52 -1.71 0.30
N THR A 328 -5.40 -2.31 0.68
CA THR A 328 -5.08 -2.61 2.09
C THR A 328 -4.67 -1.39 2.94
N ALA A 329 -4.32 -0.27 2.31
CA ALA A 329 -4.07 1.04 2.93
C ALA A 329 -5.16 2.08 2.58
N THR A 330 -6.16 1.73 1.75
CA THR A 330 -7.30 2.62 1.52
C THR A 330 -8.05 2.84 2.82
N GLY A 331 -8.44 4.08 3.11
CA GLY A 331 -9.07 4.41 4.38
C GLY A 331 -10.12 5.52 4.27
N ASP A 332 -10.90 5.64 5.34
CA ASP A 332 -11.85 6.74 5.55
C ASP A 332 -11.67 7.33 6.97
N ARG A 333 -12.55 8.27 7.37
CA ARG A 333 -12.48 8.88 8.71
C ARG A 333 -12.66 7.89 9.86
N ARG A 334 -13.29 6.73 9.63
CA ARG A 334 -13.54 5.69 10.63
C ARG A 334 -12.37 4.70 10.69
N ALA A 335 -11.77 4.39 9.55
CA ALA A 335 -10.61 3.53 9.41
C ALA A 335 -9.50 4.23 8.61
N ALA A 336 -8.83 5.21 9.23
CA ALA A 336 -7.71 5.90 8.58
C ALA A 336 -6.60 4.89 8.25
N LEU A 337 -6.21 4.84 6.97
CA LEU A 337 -5.24 3.90 6.40
C LEU A 337 -5.65 2.41 6.44
N GLY A 338 -6.95 2.10 6.56
CA GLY A 338 -7.48 0.74 6.38
C GLY A 338 -6.85 -0.34 7.26
N LEU A 339 -6.58 -1.51 6.68
CA LEU A 339 -5.92 -2.63 7.37
C LEU A 339 -4.51 -2.27 7.83
N ALA A 340 -3.79 -1.44 7.07
CA ALA A 340 -2.44 -1.00 7.43
C ALA A 340 -2.44 -0.16 8.72
N GLY A 341 -3.38 0.77 8.85
CA GLY A 341 -3.56 1.57 10.05
C GLY A 341 -3.95 0.73 11.27
N VAL A 342 -4.81 -0.28 11.07
CA VAL A 342 -5.16 -1.24 12.13
C VAL A 342 -3.96 -2.09 12.53
N ALA A 343 -3.18 -2.58 11.58
CA ALA A 343 -2.00 -3.40 11.88
C ALA A 343 -0.96 -2.64 12.71
N VAL A 344 -0.69 -1.38 12.37
CA VAL A 344 0.23 -0.54 13.16
C VAL A 344 -0.31 -0.29 14.56
N LYS A 345 -1.61 0.02 14.69
CA LYS A 345 -2.27 0.17 16.01
C LYS A 345 -2.30 -1.13 16.82
N ALA A 346 -2.26 -2.28 16.15
CA ALA A 346 -2.27 -3.59 16.78
C ALA A 346 -0.88 -4.09 17.20
N GLY A 347 0.18 -3.33 16.89
CA GLY A 347 1.55 -3.60 17.34
C GLY A 347 2.56 -3.90 16.23
N ALA A 348 2.15 -3.99 14.96
CA ALA A 348 3.12 -4.02 13.86
C ALA A 348 3.90 -2.69 13.82
N ARG A 349 5.22 -2.73 13.65
CA ARG A 349 6.03 -1.51 13.61
C ARG A 349 5.87 -0.78 12.29
N SER A 350 5.85 -1.55 11.20
CA SER A 350 5.65 -1.04 9.84
C SER A 350 4.65 -1.91 9.10
N THR A 351 3.78 -1.30 8.30
CA THR A 351 2.94 -2.00 7.34
C THR A 351 3.10 -1.43 5.95
N LEU A 352 3.53 -2.24 4.98
CA LEU A 352 3.54 -1.92 3.56
C LEU A 352 2.22 -2.42 2.93
N ALA A 353 1.46 -1.52 2.30
CA ALA A 353 0.10 -1.80 1.86
C ALA A 353 -0.31 -0.92 0.67
N THR A 354 -1.44 -1.23 0.02
CA THR A 354 -1.85 -0.62 -1.25
C THR A 354 -3.02 0.37 -1.13
N LEU A 355 -2.96 1.48 -1.87
CA LEU A 355 -4.01 2.50 -1.90
C LEU A 355 -5.16 2.21 -2.90
N TRP A 356 -4.99 1.23 -3.80
CA TRP A 356 -5.97 0.84 -4.82
C TRP A 356 -5.79 -0.61 -5.27
N VAL A 357 -6.64 -1.06 -6.20
CA VAL A 357 -6.50 -2.36 -6.86
C VAL A 357 -5.28 -2.36 -7.77
N VAL A 358 -4.35 -3.27 -7.51
CA VAL A 358 -3.04 -3.33 -8.17
C VAL A 358 -3.02 -4.34 -9.31
N ASN A 359 -2.06 -4.16 -10.24
CA ASN A 359 -1.78 -5.16 -11.26
C ASN A 359 -0.87 -6.26 -10.68
N ASP A 360 -1.26 -7.53 -10.89
CA ASP A 360 -0.57 -8.70 -10.35
C ASP A 360 0.92 -8.77 -10.77
N ALA A 361 1.21 -8.71 -12.08
CA ALA A 361 2.58 -8.79 -12.59
C ALA A 361 3.49 -7.65 -12.10
N ALA A 362 2.99 -6.42 -12.14
CA ALA A 362 3.73 -5.25 -11.65
C ALA A 362 3.97 -5.29 -10.13
N THR A 363 3.03 -5.85 -9.37
CA THR A 363 3.16 -6.02 -7.92
C THR A 363 4.26 -7.01 -7.59
N ALA A 364 4.28 -8.16 -8.28
CA ALA A 364 5.33 -9.15 -8.10
C ALA A 364 6.72 -8.55 -8.38
N GLU A 365 6.88 -7.77 -9.45
CA GLU A 365 8.14 -7.08 -9.78
C GLU A 365 8.54 -6.08 -8.69
N LEU A 366 7.63 -5.20 -8.27
CA LEU A 366 7.91 -4.23 -7.21
C LEU A 366 8.32 -4.90 -5.89
N MET A 367 7.64 -5.98 -5.49
CA MET A 367 7.93 -6.68 -4.23
C MET A 367 9.27 -7.42 -4.28
N ILE A 368 9.61 -8.02 -5.43
CA ILE A 368 10.91 -8.65 -5.64
C ILE A 368 12.03 -7.62 -5.50
N ASP A 369 11.90 -6.47 -6.16
CA ASP A 369 12.89 -5.37 -6.09
C ASP A 369 12.97 -4.77 -4.67
N PHE A 370 11.82 -4.61 -4.00
CA PHE A 370 11.77 -4.11 -2.62
C PHE A 370 12.58 -4.99 -1.66
N TYR A 371 12.37 -6.32 -1.71
CA TYR A 371 13.14 -7.24 -0.87
C TYR A 371 14.61 -7.31 -1.28
N GLN A 372 14.91 -7.12 -2.56
CA GLN A 372 16.28 -7.09 -3.05
C GLN A 372 17.03 -5.91 -2.44
N GLU A 373 16.45 -4.72 -2.49
CA GLU A 373 17.02 -3.50 -1.89
C GLU A 373 17.18 -3.65 -0.38
N LEU A 374 16.16 -4.19 0.31
CA LEU A 374 16.19 -4.40 1.76
C LEU A 374 17.28 -5.40 2.20
N ASN A 375 17.59 -6.40 1.37
CA ASN A 375 18.58 -7.44 1.68
C ASN A 375 20.00 -7.05 1.26
N GLN A 376 20.16 -6.33 0.14
CA GLN A 376 21.47 -5.95 -0.41
C GLN A 376 22.09 -4.77 0.34
N ASP A 377 21.31 -3.73 0.62
CA ASP A 377 21.81 -2.53 1.29
C ASP A 377 21.30 -2.48 2.74
N LYS A 378 22.13 -2.96 3.66
CA LYS A 378 21.77 -3.01 5.08
C LYS A 378 21.72 -1.64 5.73
N THR A 379 22.09 -0.57 5.03
CA THR A 379 22.15 0.79 5.60
C THR A 379 20.89 1.61 5.32
N ILE A 380 20.03 1.18 4.39
CA ILE A 380 18.86 1.96 3.99
C ILE A 380 17.61 1.62 4.78
N SER A 381 16.71 2.58 4.97
CA SER A 381 15.43 2.35 5.62
C SER A 381 14.47 1.51 4.76
N LYS A 382 13.43 0.94 5.36
CA LYS A 382 12.32 0.30 4.61
C LYS A 382 11.71 1.27 3.58
N ALA A 383 11.56 2.55 3.92
CA ALA A 383 11.05 3.56 2.98
C ALA A 383 12.01 3.84 1.82
N GLN A 384 13.34 3.82 2.05
CA GLN A 384 14.32 3.94 0.97
C GLN A 384 14.32 2.70 0.06
N ALA A 385 14.16 1.50 0.62
CA ALA A 385 14.03 0.28 -0.18
C ALA A 385 12.79 0.33 -1.08
N LEU A 386 11.64 0.76 -0.55
CA LEU A 386 10.42 0.96 -1.35
C LEU A 386 10.63 2.01 -2.43
N ARG A 387 11.23 3.16 -2.08
CA ARG A 387 11.55 4.22 -3.04
C ARG A 387 12.40 3.71 -4.19
N ARG A 388 13.47 2.96 -3.91
CA ARG A 388 14.36 2.43 -4.95
C ARG A 388 13.63 1.45 -5.88
N ALA A 389 12.78 0.58 -5.35
CA ALA A 389 11.93 -0.30 -6.15
C ALA A 389 10.94 0.49 -7.03
N GLN A 390 10.32 1.57 -6.50
CA GLN A 390 9.43 2.43 -7.28
C GLN A 390 10.19 3.19 -8.39
N ILE A 391 11.38 3.71 -8.09
CA ILE A 391 12.23 4.40 -9.07
C ILE A 391 12.69 3.42 -10.17
N SER A 392 13.00 2.17 -9.83
CA SER A 392 13.32 1.11 -10.79
C SER A 392 12.21 0.96 -11.84
N MET A 393 10.94 0.95 -11.41
CA MET A 393 9.80 0.90 -12.34
C MET A 393 9.62 2.19 -13.16
N ILE A 394 9.84 3.37 -12.55
CA ILE A 394 9.77 4.66 -13.24
C ILE A 394 10.82 4.76 -14.36
N GLN A 395 12.01 4.21 -14.12
CA GLN A 395 13.16 4.28 -15.02
C GLN A 395 13.30 3.06 -15.94
N GLY A 396 12.47 2.03 -15.73
CA GLY A 396 12.53 0.77 -16.47
C GLY A 396 12.08 0.92 -17.93
N ASP A 397 12.33 -0.12 -18.73
CA ASP A 397 12.12 -0.08 -20.18
C ASP A 397 10.65 -0.22 -20.63
N ASN A 398 9.73 -0.57 -19.72
CA ASN A 398 8.33 -0.79 -20.02
C ASN A 398 7.49 0.49 -19.83
N PRO A 399 7.08 1.20 -20.91
CA PRO A 399 6.41 2.49 -20.79
C PRO A 399 5.04 2.42 -20.11
N GLU A 400 4.39 1.25 -20.12
CA GLU A 400 3.14 1.07 -19.39
C GLU A 400 3.38 1.09 -17.88
N GLN A 401 4.38 0.35 -17.41
CA GLN A 401 4.74 0.28 -15.98
C GLN A 401 5.33 1.58 -15.42
N GLN A 402 5.82 2.48 -16.27
CA GLN A 402 6.23 3.83 -15.86
C GLN A 402 5.04 4.70 -15.39
N LYS A 403 3.79 4.31 -15.71
CA LYS A 403 2.61 5.06 -15.28
C LYS A 403 2.39 4.90 -13.77
N PRO A 404 2.00 5.97 -13.04
CA PRO A 404 1.78 5.94 -11.60
C PRO A 404 0.89 4.81 -11.07
N TYR A 405 -0.07 4.35 -11.88
CA TYR A 405 -0.94 3.22 -11.53
C TYR A 405 -0.16 1.98 -11.04
N TYR A 406 1.01 1.71 -11.62
CA TYR A 406 1.77 0.49 -11.36
C TYR A 406 2.72 0.63 -10.17
N TRP A 407 3.44 1.75 -10.03
CA TRP A 407 4.47 1.92 -8.99
C TRP A 407 4.00 2.70 -7.75
N ALA A 408 2.98 3.57 -7.87
CA ALA A 408 2.51 4.41 -6.76
C ALA A 408 1.48 3.82 -5.77
N PRO A 409 0.89 2.60 -5.94
CA PRO A 409 -0.12 2.13 -4.98
C PRO A 409 0.45 1.83 -3.60
N PHE A 410 1.70 1.35 -3.53
CA PHE A 410 2.29 0.90 -2.28
C PHE A 410 2.78 2.07 -1.43
N VAL A 411 2.34 2.09 -0.18
CA VAL A 411 2.74 3.05 0.84
C VAL A 411 3.20 2.33 2.10
N LEU A 412 4.22 2.87 2.74
CA LEU A 412 4.72 2.38 4.02
C LEU A 412 4.06 3.17 5.17
N VAL A 413 3.39 2.45 6.07
CA VAL A 413 2.68 3.03 7.22
C VAL A 413 3.38 2.64 8.52
N GLY A 414 3.57 3.61 9.43
CA GLY A 414 4.19 3.39 10.74
C GLY A 414 5.67 3.77 10.75
N ASN A 415 6.49 2.99 11.45
CA ASN A 415 7.94 3.22 11.50
C ASN A 415 8.57 2.89 10.14
N TRP A 416 9.34 3.79 9.55
CA TRP A 416 9.88 3.62 8.20
C TRP A 416 11.31 3.10 8.14
N LEU A 417 11.97 2.94 9.29
CA LEU A 417 13.35 2.48 9.38
C LEU A 417 13.52 1.00 9.07
#